data_AF-A0A1H0TIN7-F1
#
_entry.id   AF-A0A1H0TIN7-F1
#
_cell.length_a   1.000
_cell.length_b   1.000
_cell.length_c   1.000
_cell.angle_alpha   90.00
_cell.angle_beta   90.00
_cell.angle_gamma   90.00
#
_symmetry.space_group_name_H-M   'P 1'
#
loop_
_entity.id
_entity.type
_entity.pdbx_description
1 polymer ?
#
loop_
_entity_poly.entity_id
_entity_poly.type
_entity_poly.pdbx_seq_one_letter_code
_entity_poly.pdbx_strand_id
1 'polypeptide(L)'
;MCHGRPRVRRPPGTAEAGRARVAGGGAAAPPDQRAARVLHPGRPAHPGSREVHPAGRPGHAVLGTPAHPLGGGVERDPEGHLSSPNNNPLASRIWRSTAEAMDQRSGAWALEDLLPAPAAEVVPFDVDWVFSWVDASDPNWQEMFAAWAPEEASDASDRSRFATRDDLKFALRSLELYAPWIRTIHVLTNCRPPEWLDVDHPRINWVDHTDVFEAEHLPTFSSHAIETVVHRIPGLADHFVYSNDDFFLTRRTEPADFFHANGIARLRLEPYGIVNGPATPGDPDYLNGARNSAALLADEFGRTPVRLHTHSPQSMNRTVLAEMEGKYADAFTRTRANRFRDSTDIAVTGFLYHHYAFLTGRAVPDGGTTLLIQQNHRYARLFAQLLAAQDTGQLSKYLSVCVNDGRGSHDNADWDAQARSFLQSYFAEKSSFER
;
A
#
# COMPACT_ATOMS: atom_id res chain seq x y z
N MET A 1 57.99 11.08 -27.77
CA MET A 1 59.01 10.17 -28.34
C MET A 1 58.43 8.77 -28.38
N CYS A 2 58.51 8.14 -29.55
CA CYS A 2 58.32 6.71 -29.91
C CYS A 2 56.94 6.06 -29.63
N HIS A 3 56.03 5.93 -30.63
CA HIS A 3 55.91 4.87 -31.67
C HIS A 3 55.37 3.53 -31.10
N GLY A 4 54.31 2.86 -31.61
CA GLY A 4 53.48 3.03 -32.80
C GLY A 4 52.25 2.06 -32.78
N ARG A 5 51.23 2.38 -33.58
CA ARG A 5 49.98 1.61 -33.87
C ARG A 5 50.20 0.60 -35.04
N PRO A 6 49.18 -0.01 -35.70
CA PRO A 6 48.09 -0.95 -35.32
C PRO A 6 47.93 -2.14 -36.34
N ARG A 7 46.91 -3.02 -36.21
CA ARG A 7 46.17 -3.75 -37.31
C ARG A 7 45.00 -4.57 -36.69
N VAL A 8 43.70 -4.31 -36.89
CA VAL A 8 42.75 -4.39 -38.05
C VAL A 8 42.01 -5.76 -38.19
N ARG A 9 40.66 -5.74 -37.93
CA ARG A 9 39.43 -6.37 -38.56
C ARG A 9 39.51 -7.81 -39.15
N ARG A 10 38.48 -8.69 -39.22
CA ARG A 10 37.03 -8.86 -38.86
C ARG A 10 36.62 -10.38 -39.13
N PRO A 11 35.35 -10.85 -38.94
CA PRO A 11 34.90 -12.25 -38.64
C PRO A 11 34.44 -13.03 -39.92
N PRO A 12 33.55 -14.08 -39.98
CA PRO A 12 32.75 -14.83 -38.96
C PRO A 12 32.70 -16.39 -39.15
N GLY A 13 32.00 -17.12 -38.28
CA GLY A 13 31.68 -18.54 -38.51
C GLY A 13 30.86 -19.23 -37.40
N THR A 14 29.72 -19.80 -37.81
CA THR A 14 28.67 -20.53 -37.07
C THR A 14 29.04 -21.98 -36.71
N ALA A 15 28.53 -22.51 -35.59
CA ALA A 15 28.30 -23.96 -35.35
C ALA A 15 27.33 -24.12 -34.15
N GLU A 16 26.05 -24.41 -34.41
CA GLU A 16 25.40 -25.74 -34.34
C GLU A 16 25.34 -26.37 -32.92
N ALA A 17 24.12 -26.40 -32.39
CA ALA A 17 23.74 -27.07 -31.15
C ALA A 17 23.38 -28.54 -31.41
N GLY A 18 24.19 -29.47 -30.88
CA GLY A 18 23.91 -30.89 -30.87
C GLY A 18 22.88 -31.27 -29.80
N ARG A 19 21.75 -31.83 -30.24
CA ARG A 19 20.76 -32.52 -29.41
C ARG A 19 21.24 -33.93 -29.06
N ALA A 20 21.26 -34.27 -27.77
CA ALA A 20 21.37 -35.66 -27.31
C ALA A 20 19.99 -36.16 -26.84
N ARG A 21 19.48 -37.18 -27.53
CA ARG A 21 18.35 -38.02 -27.11
C ARG A 21 18.85 -39.08 -26.12
N VAL A 22 18.07 -39.38 -25.08
CA VAL A 22 18.12 -40.66 -24.37
C VAL A 22 16.72 -41.26 -24.41
N ALA A 23 16.64 -42.53 -24.81
CA ALA A 23 15.43 -43.31 -24.95
C ALA A 23 15.37 -44.42 -23.88
N GLY A 24 14.15 -44.73 -23.45
CA GLY A 24 13.68 -46.11 -23.27
C GLY A 24 13.69 -46.70 -21.86
N GLY A 25 12.50 -47.10 -21.40
CA GLY A 25 12.32 -48.07 -20.32
C GLY A 25 10.92 -48.01 -19.68
N GLY A 26 9.95 -48.75 -20.23
CA GLY A 26 8.59 -48.86 -19.70
C GLY A 26 8.34 -50.09 -18.82
N ALA A 27 7.25 -50.03 -18.03
CA ALA A 27 6.46 -51.10 -17.36
C ALA A 27 5.91 -50.52 -16.05
N ALA A 28 4.74 -50.80 -15.50
CA ALA A 28 3.52 -51.52 -15.84
C ALA A 28 2.44 -51.04 -14.85
N ALA A 29 1.16 -51.00 -15.24
CA ALA A 29 0.02 -50.76 -14.34
C ALA A 29 -0.48 -52.09 -13.73
N PRO A 30 -1.09 -52.08 -12.54
CA PRO A 30 -2.54 -52.42 -12.41
C PRO A 30 -3.20 -51.76 -11.15
N PRO A 31 -4.44 -52.13 -10.73
CA PRO A 31 -5.74 -51.94 -11.39
C PRO A 31 -6.79 -51.23 -10.50
N ASP A 32 -7.94 -50.93 -11.12
CA ASP A 32 -9.20 -50.46 -10.54
C ASP A 32 -9.68 -51.20 -9.27
N GLN A 33 -10.21 -50.43 -8.30
CA GLN A 33 -11.31 -50.90 -7.43
C GLN A 33 -12.38 -49.81 -7.25
N ARG A 34 -13.60 -50.20 -7.64
CA ARG A 34 -14.87 -49.49 -7.48
C ARG A 34 -15.31 -49.43 -6.01
N ALA A 35 -15.95 -48.33 -5.60
CA ALA A 35 -17.01 -48.38 -4.59
C ALA A 35 -18.01 -47.20 -4.73
N ALA A 36 -19.20 -47.56 -5.20
CA ALA A 36 -20.54 -47.05 -4.87
C ALA A 36 -20.77 -45.55 -4.61
N ARG A 37 -21.41 -44.89 -5.59
CA ARG A 37 -22.33 -43.76 -5.38
C ARG A 37 -23.69 -44.30 -4.91
N VAL A 38 -24.17 -43.82 -3.77
CA VAL A 38 -25.58 -43.94 -3.35
C VAL A 38 -26.11 -42.54 -3.01
N LEU A 39 -27.10 -42.15 -3.81
CA LEU A 39 -28.25 -41.24 -3.61
C LEU A 39 -28.17 -40.07 -2.61
N HIS A 40 -28.45 -38.87 -3.14
CA HIS A 40 -28.89 -37.68 -2.40
C HIS A 40 -30.17 -37.95 -1.60
N PRO A 41 -30.38 -37.20 -0.50
CA PRO A 41 -31.48 -36.22 -0.55
C PRO A 41 -31.16 -34.88 0.14
N GLY A 42 -31.80 -33.82 -0.37
CA GLY A 42 -32.30 -32.73 0.47
C GLY A 42 -31.36 -31.56 0.75
N ARG A 43 -31.59 -30.44 0.04
CA ARG A 43 -31.36 -29.08 0.58
C ARG A 43 -32.10 -28.94 1.92
N PRO A 44 -31.46 -28.37 2.95
CA PRO A 44 -32.16 -27.55 3.92
C PRO A 44 -32.12 -26.08 3.49
N ALA A 45 -33.24 -25.41 3.71
CA ALA A 45 -33.47 -24.00 3.47
C ALA A 45 -32.54 -23.10 4.31
N HIS A 46 -32.40 -21.85 3.84
CA HIS A 46 -31.84 -20.72 4.58
C HIS A 46 -32.31 -20.66 6.04
N PRO A 47 -31.38 -20.48 7.00
CA PRO A 47 -31.60 -19.61 8.15
C PRO A 47 -30.99 -18.24 7.87
N GLY A 48 -31.74 -17.20 8.23
CA GLY A 48 -31.44 -15.80 7.96
C GLY A 48 -30.14 -15.27 8.59
N SER A 49 -29.79 -14.07 8.13
CA SER A 49 -28.97 -13.06 8.81
C SER A 49 -28.02 -13.60 9.89
N ARG A 50 -26.85 -14.08 9.47
CA ARG A 50 -25.70 -14.15 10.37
C ARG A 50 -25.20 -12.73 10.55
N GLU A 51 -25.44 -12.15 11.73
CA GLU A 51 -24.62 -11.03 12.19
C GLU A 51 -23.15 -11.49 12.17
N VAL A 52 -22.37 -10.85 11.29
CA VAL A 52 -20.92 -11.02 11.25
C VAL A 52 -20.37 -10.25 12.46
N HIS A 53 -20.13 -10.94 13.56
CA HIS A 53 -19.37 -10.37 14.66
C HIS A 53 -17.92 -10.11 14.22
N PRO A 54 -17.35 -8.93 14.50
CA PRO A 54 -16.06 -8.54 13.98
C PRO A 54 -14.97 -9.43 14.58
N ALA A 55 -14.13 -10.01 13.71
CA ALA A 55 -12.86 -10.57 14.11
C ALA A 55 -12.08 -9.50 14.91
N GLY A 56 -11.62 -9.90 16.09
CA GLY A 56 -11.05 -9.03 17.11
C GLY A 56 -9.99 -8.09 16.55
N ARG A 57 -10.15 -6.82 16.90
CA ARG A 57 -9.12 -5.79 16.80
C ARG A 57 -7.90 -6.25 17.61
N PRO A 58 -6.65 -6.08 17.15
CA PRO A 58 -5.47 -6.19 18.01
C PRO A 58 -5.46 -5.00 19.02
N GLY A 59 -6.35 -5.08 20.00
CA GLY A 59 -6.62 -4.08 21.04
C GLY A 59 -7.97 -4.39 21.71
N HIS A 60 -8.99 -4.67 20.89
CA HIS A 60 -10.28 -5.15 21.39
C HIS A 60 -10.42 -6.66 21.21
N ALA A 61 -9.91 -7.42 22.17
CA ALA A 61 -10.45 -8.76 22.38
C ALA A 61 -11.74 -8.62 23.21
N VAL A 62 -12.86 -9.02 22.60
CA VAL A 62 -14.13 -9.17 23.30
C VAL A 62 -14.00 -10.36 24.23
N LEU A 63 -13.94 -10.11 25.53
CA LEU A 63 -14.03 -11.18 26.52
C LEU A 63 -15.51 -11.50 26.76
N GLY A 64 -15.96 -12.58 26.11
CA GLY A 64 -17.21 -13.27 26.43
C GLY A 64 -18.47 -12.61 25.88
N THR A 65 -19.06 -13.22 24.87
CA THR A 65 -20.53 -13.32 24.83
C THR A 65 -20.93 -14.56 25.63
N PRO A 66 -22.19 -14.68 26.11
CA PRO A 66 -22.70 -15.90 26.75
C PRO A 66 -22.52 -17.17 25.89
N ALA A 67 -22.21 -17.03 24.59
CA ALA A 67 -21.96 -18.12 23.66
C ALA A 67 -20.48 -18.58 23.58
N HIS A 68 -19.54 -17.82 24.12
CA HIS A 68 -18.12 -18.20 24.28
C HIS A 68 -17.67 -17.91 25.72
N PRO A 69 -18.07 -18.74 26.70
CA PRO A 69 -17.40 -18.76 27.99
C PRO A 69 -15.92 -19.05 27.75
N LEU A 70 -15.02 -18.48 28.56
CA LEU A 70 -13.61 -18.86 28.61
C LEU A 70 -13.51 -20.38 28.50
N GLY A 71 -13.13 -20.86 27.31
CA GLY A 71 -13.09 -22.28 27.00
C GLY A 71 -11.94 -22.91 27.76
N GLY A 72 -12.26 -23.51 28.91
CA GLY A 72 -11.31 -24.20 29.78
C GLY A 72 -10.72 -23.31 30.86
N GLY A 73 -10.90 -23.75 32.12
CA GLY A 73 -9.97 -23.63 33.25
C GLY A 73 -9.35 -22.28 33.60
N VAL A 74 -10.14 -21.27 34.00
CA VAL A 74 -9.58 -20.13 34.73
C VAL A 74 -9.11 -20.62 36.11
N GLU A 75 -7.82 -20.55 36.40
CA GLU A 75 -7.28 -20.92 37.71
C GLU A 75 -7.29 -19.69 38.63
N ARG A 76 -7.89 -19.84 39.81
CA ARG A 76 -7.71 -18.88 40.91
C ARG A 76 -6.51 -19.31 41.75
N ASP A 77 -5.49 -18.48 41.78
CA ASP A 77 -4.37 -18.70 42.69
C ASP A 77 -4.76 -18.35 44.15
N PRO A 78 -3.93 -18.71 45.15
CA PRO A 78 -4.23 -18.45 46.57
C PRO A 78 -4.35 -16.96 46.92
N GLU A 79 -3.75 -16.08 46.13
CA GLU A 79 -3.85 -14.63 46.26
C GLU A 79 -5.14 -14.08 45.60
N GLY A 80 -5.85 -14.93 44.85
CA GLY A 80 -7.16 -14.68 44.25
C GLY A 80 -7.11 -13.99 42.90
N HIS A 81 -5.99 -14.10 42.17
CA HIS A 81 -5.90 -13.66 40.78
C HIS A 81 -6.58 -14.66 39.85
N LEU A 82 -7.07 -14.18 38.71
CA LEU A 82 -7.54 -15.04 37.62
C LEU A 82 -6.41 -15.22 36.62
N SER A 83 -5.99 -16.46 36.42
CA SER A 83 -5.05 -16.81 35.35
C SER A 83 -5.79 -17.55 34.25
N SER A 84 -5.58 -17.13 33.01
CA SER A 84 -6.05 -17.90 31.86
C SER A 84 -5.14 -19.12 31.68
N PRO A 85 -5.66 -20.31 31.39
CA PRO A 85 -4.83 -21.51 31.25
C PRO A 85 -3.91 -21.44 30.03
N ASN A 86 -4.20 -20.51 29.10
CA ASN A 86 -3.34 -20.15 27.99
C ASN A 86 -3.11 -18.64 27.99
N ASN A 87 -1.91 -18.18 27.63
CA ASN A 87 -1.69 -16.77 27.36
C ASN A 87 -2.66 -16.31 26.26
N ASN A 88 -3.46 -15.29 26.55
CA ASN A 88 -4.30 -14.62 25.58
C ASN A 88 -3.77 -13.19 25.33
N PRO A 89 -4.19 -12.52 24.25
CA PRO A 89 -3.68 -11.19 23.88
C PRO A 89 -3.97 -10.07 24.90
N LEU A 90 -4.86 -10.28 25.87
CA LEU A 90 -5.25 -9.26 26.85
C LEU A 90 -4.48 -9.39 28.16
N ALA A 91 -4.47 -10.59 28.75
CA ALA A 91 -3.81 -10.83 30.03
C ALA A 91 -3.59 -12.32 30.27
N SER A 92 -2.38 -12.68 30.71
CA SER A 92 -2.11 -13.99 31.31
C SER A 92 -2.58 -14.08 32.76
N ARG A 93 -2.61 -12.96 33.48
CA ARG A 93 -3.07 -12.82 34.87
C ARG A 93 -3.83 -11.51 35.06
N ILE A 94 -5.00 -11.58 35.70
CA ILE A 94 -5.84 -10.42 36.03
C ILE A 94 -5.94 -10.31 37.56
N TRP A 95 -5.76 -9.10 38.10
CA TRP A 95 -5.87 -8.82 39.53
C TRP A 95 -7.31 -9.04 40.03
N ARG A 96 -7.47 -9.52 41.26
CA ARG A 96 -8.79 -9.80 41.87
C ARG A 96 -9.77 -8.63 41.72
N SER A 97 -9.31 -7.42 42.05
CA SER A 97 -10.11 -6.19 41.94
C SER A 97 -10.57 -5.90 40.51
N THR A 98 -9.75 -6.21 39.52
CA THR A 98 -10.09 -6.03 38.10
C THR A 98 -11.10 -7.10 37.66
N ALA A 99 -10.92 -8.35 38.07
CA ALA A 99 -11.86 -9.43 37.82
C ALA A 99 -13.24 -9.14 38.46
N GLU A 100 -13.28 -8.65 39.69
CA GLU A 100 -14.51 -8.25 40.37
C GLU A 100 -15.21 -7.08 39.66
N ALA A 101 -14.44 -6.11 39.13
CA ALA A 101 -14.98 -5.02 38.32
C ALA A 101 -15.53 -5.52 36.96
N MET A 102 -14.94 -6.57 36.39
CA MET A 102 -15.41 -7.22 35.16
C MET A 102 -16.71 -8.00 35.39
N ASP A 103 -16.81 -8.76 36.48
CA ASP A 103 -18.01 -9.56 36.83
C ASP A 103 -19.26 -8.67 37.03
N GLN A 104 -19.07 -7.39 37.38
CA GLN A 104 -20.15 -6.41 37.52
C GLN A 104 -20.66 -5.87 36.18
N ARG A 105 -19.98 -6.15 35.06
CA ARG A 105 -20.38 -5.68 33.73
C ARG A 105 -21.21 -6.73 33.00
N SER A 106 -22.34 -6.32 32.44
CA SER A 106 -23.15 -7.16 31.55
C SER A 106 -22.81 -6.90 30.09
N GLY A 107 -22.59 -7.95 29.30
CA GLY A 107 -22.38 -7.87 27.85
C GLY A 107 -20.90 -7.90 27.44
N ALA A 108 -20.65 -7.68 26.15
CA ALA A 108 -19.32 -7.60 25.58
C ALA A 108 -18.60 -6.32 26.06
N TRP A 109 -17.36 -6.45 26.48
CA TRP A 109 -16.49 -5.35 26.89
C TRP A 109 -15.11 -5.49 26.23
N ALA A 110 -14.40 -4.38 26.13
CA ALA A 110 -13.03 -4.31 25.65
C ALA A 110 -12.09 -3.88 26.79
N LEU A 111 -10.79 -4.20 26.69
CA LEU A 111 -9.83 -3.91 27.76
C LEU A 111 -9.79 -2.41 28.08
N GLU A 112 -9.96 -1.57 27.07
CA GLU A 112 -10.01 -0.12 27.17
C GLU A 112 -11.11 0.36 28.14
N ASP A 113 -12.21 -0.39 28.25
CA ASP A 113 -13.29 -0.03 29.15
C ASP A 113 -12.93 -0.22 30.63
N LEU A 114 -11.88 -0.98 30.93
CA LEU A 114 -11.37 -1.25 32.28
C LEU A 114 -10.22 -0.32 32.67
N LEU A 115 -9.63 0.39 31.72
CA LEU A 115 -8.51 1.28 31.98
C LEU A 115 -9.02 2.68 32.38
N PRO A 116 -8.33 3.38 33.29
CA PRO A 116 -8.71 4.74 33.69
C PRO A 116 -8.47 5.78 32.58
N ALA A 117 -7.69 5.41 31.56
CA ALA A 117 -7.37 6.19 30.37
C ALA A 117 -7.01 5.21 29.24
N PRO A 118 -6.99 5.64 27.96
CA PRO A 118 -6.53 4.80 26.85
C PRO A 118 -5.15 4.20 27.13
N ALA A 119 -4.92 2.96 26.69
CA ALA A 119 -3.61 2.32 26.79
C ALA A 119 -2.56 3.14 26.03
N ALA A 120 -1.31 3.12 26.52
CA ALA A 120 -0.23 3.93 25.95
C ALA A 120 0.09 3.57 24.48
N GLU A 121 -0.31 2.38 24.05
CA GLU A 121 -0.15 1.83 22.71
C GLU A 121 -1.28 2.26 21.76
N VAL A 122 -2.36 2.84 22.28
CA VAL A 122 -3.44 3.39 21.45
C VAL A 122 -2.96 4.69 20.81
N VAL A 123 -3.03 4.76 19.48
CA VAL A 123 -2.71 5.97 18.72
C VAL A 123 -3.74 7.06 19.06
N PRO A 124 -3.33 8.19 19.66
CA PRO A 124 -4.25 9.19 20.22
C PRO A 124 -4.58 10.34 19.25
N PHE A 125 -4.14 10.26 18.00
CA PHE A 125 -4.25 11.33 17.02
C PHE A 125 -4.99 10.88 15.75
N ASP A 126 -5.56 11.86 15.06
CA ASP A 126 -6.22 11.64 13.79
C ASP A 126 -5.22 11.28 12.70
N VAL A 127 -5.67 10.43 11.77
CA VAL A 127 -4.91 10.04 10.59
C VAL A 127 -5.78 10.19 9.35
N ASP A 128 -5.24 10.88 8.36
CA ASP A 128 -5.87 11.03 7.05
C ASP A 128 -5.27 10.09 6.00
N TRP A 129 -5.93 10.00 4.86
CA TRP A 129 -5.39 9.34 3.67
C TRP A 129 -5.27 10.34 2.53
N VAL A 130 -4.18 10.30 1.78
CA VAL A 130 -3.98 11.13 0.59
C VAL A 130 -3.76 10.21 -0.61
N PHE A 131 -4.62 10.34 -1.62
CA PHE A 131 -4.41 9.78 -2.94
C PHE A 131 -3.87 10.85 -3.89
N SER A 132 -2.79 10.57 -4.61
CA SER A 132 -2.54 11.24 -5.90
C SER A 132 -3.29 10.48 -6.99
N TRP A 133 -4.08 11.18 -7.80
CA TRP A 133 -4.93 10.53 -8.80
C TRP A 133 -4.93 11.25 -10.15
N VAL A 134 -5.01 10.46 -11.22
CA VAL A 134 -5.11 10.93 -12.60
C VAL A 134 -6.07 10.05 -13.40
N ASP A 135 -6.79 10.67 -14.32
CA ASP A 135 -7.63 9.99 -15.30
C ASP A 135 -7.26 10.44 -16.72
N ALA A 136 -6.55 9.59 -17.46
CA ALA A 136 -6.22 9.88 -18.86
C ALA A 136 -7.44 10.00 -19.79
N SER A 137 -8.63 9.59 -19.34
CA SER A 137 -9.86 9.72 -20.11
C SER A 137 -10.57 11.06 -19.92
N ASP A 138 -10.18 11.87 -18.92
CA ASP A 138 -10.75 13.21 -18.71
C ASP A 138 -10.39 14.15 -19.88
N PRO A 139 -11.38 14.68 -20.62
CA PRO A 139 -11.14 15.60 -21.73
C PRO A 139 -10.34 16.86 -21.34
N ASN A 140 -10.55 17.40 -20.13
CA ASN A 140 -9.78 18.56 -19.65
C ASN A 140 -8.32 18.20 -19.46
N TRP A 141 -8.08 17.04 -18.84
CA TRP A 141 -6.73 16.53 -18.64
C TRP A 141 -6.05 16.28 -19.98
N GLN A 142 -6.75 15.68 -20.95
CA GLN A 142 -6.23 15.42 -22.29
C GLN A 142 -5.85 16.71 -23.02
N GLU A 143 -6.66 17.75 -22.94
CA GLU A 143 -6.37 19.07 -23.53
C GLU A 143 -5.13 19.70 -22.88
N MET A 144 -5.05 19.69 -21.55
CA MET A 144 -3.87 20.16 -20.82
C MET A 144 -2.63 19.36 -21.20
N PHE A 145 -2.71 18.03 -21.24
CA PHE A 145 -1.57 17.17 -21.57
C PHE A 145 -1.10 17.38 -23.01
N ALA A 146 -2.02 17.44 -23.98
CA ALA A 146 -1.69 17.63 -25.39
C ALA A 146 -0.97 18.96 -25.67
N ALA A 147 -1.23 20.00 -24.88
CA ALA A 147 -0.54 21.29 -25.01
C ALA A 147 0.95 21.25 -24.61
N TRP A 148 1.37 20.26 -23.82
CA TRP A 148 2.72 20.19 -23.25
C TRP A 148 3.45 18.88 -23.52
N ALA A 149 2.78 17.85 -24.04
CA ALA A 149 3.36 16.55 -24.29
C ALA A 149 4.58 16.65 -25.22
N PRO A 150 5.71 16.00 -24.87
CA PRO A 150 6.89 16.00 -25.73
C PRO A 150 6.61 15.28 -27.04
N GLU A 151 7.30 15.68 -28.13
CA GLU A 151 7.17 15.05 -29.44
C GLU A 151 7.61 13.57 -29.41
N GLU A 152 8.62 13.24 -28.60
CA GLU A 152 9.09 11.88 -28.37
C GLU A 152 8.65 11.37 -26.99
N ALA A 153 8.02 10.19 -26.96
CA ALA A 153 7.63 9.56 -25.71
C ALA A 153 8.85 9.06 -24.92
N SER A 154 8.89 9.39 -23.63
CA SER A 154 9.87 8.90 -22.66
C SER A 154 9.17 8.15 -21.53
N ASP A 155 9.93 7.56 -20.60
CA ASP A 155 9.36 6.98 -19.37
C ASP A 155 8.46 8.02 -18.66
N ALA A 156 8.87 9.29 -18.60
CA ALA A 156 8.14 10.37 -17.95
C ALA A 156 6.80 10.74 -18.61
N SER A 157 6.60 10.44 -19.89
CA SER A 157 5.40 10.81 -20.66
C SER A 157 4.61 9.60 -21.18
N ASP A 158 4.95 8.39 -20.73
CA ASP A 158 4.30 7.15 -21.16
C ASP A 158 2.82 7.13 -20.73
N ARG A 159 1.92 6.84 -21.69
CA ARG A 159 0.47 6.81 -21.45
C ARG A 159 0.03 5.78 -20.40
N SER A 160 0.79 4.70 -20.22
CA SER A 160 0.53 3.69 -19.18
C SER A 160 0.56 4.28 -17.77
N ARG A 161 1.28 5.39 -17.54
CA ARG A 161 1.33 6.07 -16.24
C ARG A 161 0.04 6.79 -15.88
N PHE A 162 -0.86 6.98 -16.85
CA PHE A 162 -2.10 7.73 -16.69
C PHE A 162 -3.36 6.88 -16.93
N ALA A 163 -3.19 5.61 -17.34
CA ALA A 163 -4.29 4.70 -17.58
C ALA A 163 -4.99 4.33 -16.27
N THR A 164 -6.32 4.23 -16.29
CA THR A 164 -7.13 3.91 -15.11
C THR A 164 -8.02 2.68 -15.37
N ARG A 165 -8.21 1.83 -14.37
CA ARG A 165 -9.16 0.70 -14.35
C ARG A 165 -10.28 0.91 -13.33
N ASP A 166 -10.65 2.15 -13.04
CA ASP A 166 -11.38 2.53 -11.84
C ASP A 166 -10.61 2.20 -10.56
N ASP A 167 -9.27 2.24 -10.58
CA ASP A 167 -8.43 1.85 -9.44
C ASP A 167 -8.79 2.68 -8.19
N LEU A 168 -8.99 4.01 -8.32
CA LEU A 168 -9.48 4.85 -7.21
C LEU A 168 -10.79 4.35 -6.57
N LYS A 169 -11.75 3.86 -7.38
CA LYS A 169 -13.02 3.31 -6.87
C LYS A 169 -12.76 2.14 -5.93
N PHE A 170 -11.92 1.20 -6.38
CA PHE A 170 -11.60 0.01 -5.60
C PHE A 170 -10.68 0.34 -4.41
N ALA A 171 -9.80 1.34 -4.53
CA ALA A 171 -8.99 1.83 -3.43
C ALA A 171 -9.90 2.40 -2.31
N LEU A 172 -10.89 3.22 -2.65
CA LEU A 172 -11.88 3.76 -1.71
C LEU A 172 -12.72 2.65 -1.05
N ARG A 173 -13.20 1.67 -1.83
CA ARG A 173 -13.86 0.47 -1.27
C ARG A 173 -12.96 -0.27 -0.28
N SER A 174 -11.67 -0.43 -0.60
CA SER A 174 -10.72 -1.07 0.30
C SER A 174 -10.53 -0.28 1.60
N LEU A 175 -10.51 1.06 1.55
CA LEU A 175 -10.41 1.90 2.74
C LEU A 175 -11.65 1.82 3.62
N GLU A 176 -12.86 1.78 3.05
CA GLU A 176 -14.07 1.62 3.86
C GLU A 176 -14.10 0.27 4.59
N LEU A 177 -13.75 -0.81 3.88
CA LEU A 177 -13.73 -2.16 4.46
C LEU A 177 -12.64 -2.34 5.52
N TYR A 178 -11.46 -1.76 5.29
CA TYR A 178 -10.25 -2.14 6.03
C TYR A 178 -9.61 -1.02 6.84
N ALA A 179 -9.99 0.24 6.64
CA ALA A 179 -9.50 1.39 7.41
C ALA A 179 -10.62 2.39 7.74
N PRO A 180 -11.73 1.96 8.41
CA PRO A 180 -12.84 2.86 8.74
C PRO A 180 -12.47 3.95 9.76
N TRP A 181 -11.29 3.86 10.39
CA TRP A 181 -10.75 4.82 11.34
C TRP A 181 -10.11 6.05 10.67
N ILE A 182 -9.88 6.05 9.35
CA ILE A 182 -9.34 7.21 8.63
C ILE A 182 -10.32 8.39 8.78
N ARG A 183 -9.81 9.55 9.21
CA ARG A 183 -10.64 10.74 9.42
C ARG A 183 -11.11 11.31 8.09
N THR A 184 -10.19 11.76 7.24
CA THR A 184 -10.48 12.34 5.92
C THR A 184 -9.63 11.70 4.83
N ILE A 185 -10.22 11.49 3.66
CA ILE A 185 -9.57 11.01 2.44
C ILE A 185 -9.46 12.20 1.49
N HIS A 186 -8.23 12.63 1.23
CA HIS A 186 -7.90 13.69 0.29
C HIS A 186 -7.53 13.07 -1.06
N VAL A 187 -8.18 13.52 -2.13
CA VAL A 187 -7.81 13.13 -3.50
C VAL A 187 -7.19 14.35 -4.17
N LEU A 188 -5.87 14.35 -4.30
CA LEU A 188 -5.09 15.41 -4.95
C LEU A 188 -4.98 15.11 -6.44
N THR A 189 -5.54 15.99 -7.27
CA THR A 189 -5.65 15.77 -8.71
C THR A 189 -5.86 17.06 -9.49
N ASN A 190 -5.69 17.01 -10.81
CA ASN A 190 -6.09 18.04 -11.77
C ASN A 190 -7.20 17.55 -12.72
N CYS A 191 -7.85 16.43 -12.38
CA CYS A 191 -8.95 15.85 -13.14
C CYS A 191 -10.30 16.22 -12.53
N ARG A 192 -11.35 16.19 -13.34
CA ARG A 192 -12.73 16.30 -12.85
C ARG A 192 -13.09 15.08 -11.99
N PRO A 193 -13.91 15.24 -10.94
CA PRO A 193 -14.43 14.10 -10.21
C PRO A 193 -15.19 13.13 -11.12
N PRO A 194 -14.96 11.81 -11.01
CA PRO A 194 -15.69 10.84 -11.81
C PRO A 194 -17.15 10.77 -11.38
N GLU A 195 -18.05 10.47 -12.32
CA GLU A 195 -19.51 10.55 -12.10
C GLU A 195 -20.04 9.66 -10.97
N TRP A 196 -19.33 8.55 -10.69
CA TRP A 196 -19.69 7.60 -9.65
C TRP A 196 -19.36 8.08 -8.23
N LEU A 197 -18.46 9.07 -8.07
CA LEU A 197 -17.97 9.52 -6.77
C LEU A 197 -18.92 10.54 -6.13
N ASP A 198 -19.27 10.30 -4.87
CA ASP A 198 -19.93 11.28 -4.02
C ASP A 198 -18.89 12.22 -3.39
N VAL A 199 -18.64 13.35 -4.06
CA VAL A 199 -17.73 14.40 -3.59
C VAL A 199 -18.29 15.19 -2.40
N ASP A 200 -19.60 15.11 -2.13
CA ASP A 200 -20.24 15.77 -0.99
C ASP A 200 -20.16 14.90 0.29
N HIS A 201 -19.65 13.67 0.18
CA HIS A 201 -19.47 12.78 1.31
C HIS A 201 -18.51 13.41 2.35
N PRO A 202 -18.86 13.46 3.65
CA PRO A 202 -18.12 14.26 4.65
C PRO A 202 -16.68 13.80 4.92
N ARG A 203 -16.31 12.59 4.47
CA ARG A 203 -14.95 12.04 4.57
C ARG A 203 -14.13 12.22 3.27
N ILE A 204 -14.71 12.69 2.18
CA ILE A 204 -14.01 12.94 0.92
C ILE A 204 -13.65 14.43 0.84
N ASN A 205 -12.39 14.72 0.52
CA ASN A 205 -11.93 16.05 0.18
C ASN A 205 -11.27 16.01 -1.20
N TRP A 206 -11.95 16.56 -2.20
CA TRP A 206 -11.43 16.66 -3.57
C TRP A 206 -10.55 17.91 -3.68
N VAL A 207 -9.25 17.74 -3.93
CA VAL A 207 -8.27 18.82 -3.88
C VAL A 207 -7.69 19.03 -5.27
N ASP A 208 -7.92 20.21 -5.83
CA ASP A 208 -7.36 20.57 -7.14
C ASP A 208 -5.88 20.94 -6.98
N HIS A 209 -5.05 20.65 -7.98
CA HIS A 209 -3.64 21.06 -7.96
C HIS A 209 -3.47 22.58 -7.73
N THR A 210 -4.40 23.41 -8.21
CA THR A 210 -4.38 24.87 -7.98
C THR A 210 -4.53 25.28 -6.52
N ASP A 211 -5.02 24.40 -5.64
CA ASP A 211 -5.15 24.68 -4.20
C ASP A 211 -3.81 24.56 -3.46
N VAL A 212 -2.81 23.87 -4.04
CA VAL A 212 -1.55 23.52 -3.36
C VAL A 212 -0.28 23.95 -4.12
N PHE A 213 -0.40 24.23 -5.42
CA PHE A 213 0.69 24.71 -6.27
C PHE A 213 0.62 26.22 -6.50
N GLU A 214 1.80 26.82 -6.69
CA GLU A 214 1.94 28.12 -7.32
C GLU A 214 1.51 28.02 -8.81
N ALA A 215 0.74 28.99 -9.29
CA ALA A 215 0.12 28.94 -10.63
C ALA A 215 1.15 28.81 -11.79
N GLU A 216 2.35 29.34 -11.62
CA GLU A 216 3.44 29.27 -12.59
C GLU A 216 4.03 27.86 -12.79
N HIS A 217 3.80 26.95 -11.83
CA HIS A 217 4.25 25.56 -11.90
C HIS A 217 3.19 24.62 -12.50
N LEU A 218 2.03 25.15 -12.89
CA LEU A 218 0.94 24.38 -13.48
C LEU A 218 0.84 24.53 -15.02
N PRO A 219 0.23 23.57 -15.72
CA PRO A 219 -0.11 22.23 -15.22
C PRO A 219 1.15 21.36 -15.04
N THR A 220 1.09 20.39 -14.13
CA THR A 220 2.12 19.34 -14.00
C THR A 220 1.48 17.96 -14.11
N PHE A 221 2.23 17.04 -14.71
CA PHE A 221 1.96 15.60 -14.86
C PHE A 221 3.06 14.78 -14.17
N SER A 222 4.01 15.44 -13.49
CA SER A 222 5.10 14.80 -12.79
C SER A 222 4.66 14.41 -11.39
N SER A 223 4.64 13.11 -11.08
CA SER A 223 4.36 12.70 -9.70
C SER A 223 5.42 13.26 -8.74
N HIS A 224 6.69 13.38 -9.14
CA HIS A 224 7.71 13.99 -8.30
C HIS A 224 7.35 15.43 -7.93
N ALA A 225 6.81 16.21 -8.87
CA ALA A 225 6.34 17.56 -8.59
C ALA A 225 5.13 17.54 -7.64
N ILE A 226 4.12 16.71 -7.91
CA ILE A 226 2.89 16.56 -7.08
C ILE A 226 3.24 16.16 -5.65
N GLU A 227 4.18 15.24 -5.48
CA GLU A 227 4.67 14.76 -4.19
C GLU A 227 5.34 15.88 -3.35
N THR A 228 5.82 16.98 -3.97
CA THR A 228 6.45 18.11 -3.26
C THR A 228 5.47 19.05 -2.55
N VAL A 229 4.16 18.89 -2.77
CA VAL A 229 3.13 19.80 -2.23
C VAL A 229 2.07 19.10 -1.38
N VAL A 230 2.18 17.78 -1.19
CA VAL A 230 1.17 16.99 -0.43
C VAL A 230 0.90 17.58 0.96
N HIS A 231 1.93 18.06 1.66
CA HIS A 231 1.77 18.65 3.01
C HIS A 231 1.06 20.00 3.03
N ARG A 232 0.81 20.61 1.86
CA ARG A 232 0.11 21.88 1.71
C ARG A 232 -1.40 21.71 1.57
N ILE A 233 -1.91 20.48 1.46
CA ILE A 233 -3.35 20.20 1.36
C ILE A 233 -4.10 20.86 2.54
N PRO A 234 -5.10 21.72 2.27
CA PRO A 234 -5.88 22.35 3.32
C PRO A 234 -6.60 21.32 4.21
N GLY A 235 -6.46 21.48 5.53
CA GLY A 235 -7.12 20.60 6.51
C GLY A 235 -6.48 19.22 6.71
N LEU A 236 -5.32 18.96 6.09
CA LEU A 236 -4.58 17.70 6.28
C LEU A 236 -4.06 17.56 7.72
N ALA A 237 -4.32 16.40 8.32
CA ALA A 237 -3.81 16.02 9.63
C ALA A 237 -2.28 15.97 9.63
N ASP A 238 -1.67 16.11 10.80
CA ASP A 238 -0.21 16.00 10.89
C ASP A 238 0.29 14.58 10.61
N HIS A 239 -0.55 13.57 10.83
CA HIS A 239 -0.28 12.17 10.49
C HIS A 239 -1.20 11.77 9.35
N PHE A 240 -0.64 11.22 8.28
CA PHE A 240 -1.44 10.77 7.14
C PHE A 240 -0.76 9.63 6.40
N VAL A 241 -1.54 8.87 5.65
CA VAL A 241 -1.05 7.83 4.76
C VAL A 241 -1.12 8.34 3.32
N TYR A 242 0.02 8.36 2.62
CA TYR A 242 0.08 8.68 1.19
C TYR A 242 0.07 7.41 0.36
N SER A 243 -0.70 7.39 -0.72
CA SER A 243 -0.58 6.35 -1.75
C SER A 243 -1.03 6.86 -3.12
N ASN A 244 -0.62 6.19 -4.19
CA ASN A 244 -1.33 6.28 -5.47
C ASN A 244 -2.65 5.49 -5.38
N ASP A 245 -3.45 5.48 -6.44
CA ASP A 245 -4.76 4.81 -6.50
C ASP A 245 -4.68 3.30 -6.80
N ASP A 246 -3.49 2.78 -7.14
CA ASP A 246 -3.24 1.36 -7.42
C ASP A 246 -2.90 0.52 -6.17
N PHE A 247 -3.06 1.10 -4.97
CA PHE A 247 -2.87 0.44 -3.68
C PHE A 247 -4.20 0.10 -3.02
N PHE A 248 -4.34 -1.17 -2.63
CA PHE A 248 -5.56 -1.68 -2.01
C PHE A 248 -5.25 -2.39 -0.69
N LEU A 249 -5.96 -2.03 0.39
CA LEU A 249 -5.87 -2.78 1.64
C LEU A 249 -6.51 -4.16 1.47
N THR A 250 -5.96 -5.18 2.13
CA THR A 250 -6.47 -6.58 2.00
C THR A 250 -6.78 -7.25 3.34
N ARG A 251 -6.63 -6.52 4.44
CA ARG A 251 -7.01 -6.95 5.79
C ARG A 251 -7.40 -5.73 6.59
N ARG A 252 -8.23 -5.91 7.62
CA ARG A 252 -8.55 -4.84 8.58
C ARG A 252 -7.25 -4.30 9.18
N THR A 253 -7.13 -2.99 9.18
CA THR A 253 -6.00 -2.23 9.73
C THR A 253 -6.46 -1.34 10.87
N GLU A 254 -5.49 -0.86 11.63
CA GLU A 254 -5.63 0.14 12.68
C GLU A 254 -4.58 1.25 12.47
N PRO A 255 -4.73 2.42 13.11
CA PRO A 255 -3.70 3.45 13.05
C PRO A 255 -2.31 2.91 13.46
N ALA A 256 -2.30 1.95 14.39
CA ALA A 256 -1.11 1.26 14.88
C ALA A 256 -0.33 0.48 13.79
N ASP A 257 -0.97 0.09 12.68
CA ASP A 257 -0.30 -0.52 11.53
C ASP A 257 0.57 0.50 10.75
N PHE A 258 0.35 1.81 10.97
CA PHE A 258 0.99 2.90 10.25
C PHE A 258 1.87 3.78 11.15
N PHE A 259 1.47 3.98 12.40
CA PHE A 259 2.15 4.83 13.37
C PHE A 259 2.25 4.14 14.72
N HIS A 260 3.34 4.38 15.43
CA HIS A 260 3.39 4.12 16.87
C HIS A 260 2.60 5.21 17.61
N ALA A 261 2.07 4.89 18.79
CA ALA A 261 1.25 5.82 19.58
C ALA A 261 1.97 7.10 20.00
N ASN A 262 3.30 7.09 20.01
CA ASN A 262 4.15 8.25 20.25
C ASN A 262 4.42 9.11 19.00
N GLY A 263 3.76 8.84 17.87
CA GLY A 263 3.88 9.59 16.62
C GLY A 263 4.95 9.10 15.65
N ILE A 264 5.75 8.08 16.02
CA ILE A 264 6.79 7.54 15.13
C ILE A 264 6.13 6.79 13.95
N ALA A 265 6.46 7.17 12.72
CA ALA A 265 5.95 6.51 11.53
C ALA A 265 6.58 5.12 11.31
N ARG A 266 5.78 4.16 10.84
CA ARG A 266 6.25 2.83 10.42
C ARG A 266 6.59 2.84 8.92
N LEU A 267 7.85 2.61 8.58
CA LEU A 267 8.34 2.54 7.21
C LEU A 267 8.31 1.10 6.71
N ARG A 268 8.10 0.94 5.41
CA ARG A 268 8.19 -0.35 4.70
C ARG A 268 9.28 -0.24 3.66
N LEU A 269 10.47 -0.77 3.97
CA LEU A 269 11.64 -0.72 3.10
C LEU A 269 11.84 -2.06 2.40
N GLU A 270 12.19 -2.02 1.11
CA GLU A 270 12.49 -3.22 0.34
C GLU A 270 13.61 -4.02 0.99
N PRO A 271 13.49 -5.35 1.14
CA PRO A 271 14.53 -6.18 1.76
C PRO A 271 15.79 -6.31 0.89
N TYR A 272 15.70 -5.92 -0.39
CA TYR A 272 16.78 -5.91 -1.35
C TYR A 272 16.64 -4.71 -2.30
N GLY A 273 17.67 -4.46 -3.12
CA GLY A 273 17.73 -3.28 -3.97
C GLY A 273 18.52 -2.16 -3.31
N ILE A 274 19.46 -1.60 -4.07
CA ILE A 274 20.38 -0.55 -3.61
C ILE A 274 20.35 0.62 -4.59
N VAL A 275 20.06 1.80 -4.07
CA VAL A 275 20.29 3.08 -4.72
C VAL A 275 21.78 3.38 -4.63
N ASN A 276 22.45 3.43 -5.78
CA ASN A 276 23.88 3.71 -5.86
C ASN A 276 24.22 4.51 -7.13
N GLY A 277 25.40 5.12 -7.11
CA GLY A 277 25.91 5.91 -8.23
C GLY A 277 25.28 7.31 -8.32
N PRO A 278 25.83 8.17 -9.19
CA PRO A 278 25.27 9.50 -9.45
C PRO A 278 23.99 9.40 -10.29
N ALA A 279 23.12 10.40 -10.18
CA ALA A 279 22.02 10.56 -11.12
C ALA A 279 22.57 10.69 -12.55
N THR A 280 21.98 9.94 -13.49
CA THR A 280 22.49 9.80 -14.85
C THR A 280 21.33 9.96 -15.83
N PRO A 281 21.37 10.94 -16.74
CA PRO A 281 20.33 11.10 -17.77
C PRO A 281 20.12 9.81 -18.57
N GLY A 282 18.86 9.41 -18.74
CA GLY A 282 18.47 8.16 -19.42
C GLY A 282 18.35 6.93 -18.51
N ASP A 283 18.86 6.98 -17.27
CA ASP A 283 18.51 6.00 -16.25
C ASP A 283 17.07 6.23 -15.75
N PRO A 284 16.39 5.22 -15.19
CA PRO A 284 15.00 5.34 -14.74
C PRO A 284 14.77 6.52 -13.78
N ASP A 285 13.70 7.28 -14.01
CA ASP A 285 13.43 8.53 -13.29
C ASP A 285 13.32 8.33 -11.77
N TYR A 286 12.68 7.25 -11.34
CA TYR A 286 12.55 6.94 -9.91
C TYR A 286 13.91 6.72 -9.24
N LEU A 287 14.88 6.17 -9.97
CA LEU A 287 16.22 5.89 -9.46
C LEU A 287 17.04 7.18 -9.41
N ASN A 288 16.94 8.04 -10.42
CA ASN A 288 17.55 9.36 -10.41
C ASN A 288 17.00 10.23 -9.27
N GLY A 289 15.67 10.24 -9.09
CA GLY A 289 15.00 10.86 -7.96
C GLY A 289 15.54 10.39 -6.61
N ALA A 290 15.71 9.07 -6.44
CA ALA A 290 16.28 8.50 -5.23
C ALA A 290 17.76 8.85 -5.01
N ARG A 291 18.58 8.89 -6.07
CA ARG A 291 20.00 9.26 -6.00
C ARG A 291 20.19 10.72 -5.60
N ASN A 292 19.41 11.63 -6.18
CA ASN A 292 19.44 13.05 -5.82
C ASN A 292 19.02 13.22 -4.35
N SER A 293 17.96 12.54 -3.92
CA SER A 293 17.53 12.52 -2.52
C SER A 293 18.61 11.94 -1.58
N ALA A 294 19.30 10.86 -1.97
CA ALA A 294 20.37 10.26 -1.18
C ALA A 294 21.57 11.21 -1.04
N ALA A 295 21.88 12.00 -2.06
CA ALA A 295 22.96 13.00 -2.03
C ALA A 295 22.65 14.11 -1.01
N LEU A 296 21.41 14.63 -0.98
CA LEU A 296 20.98 15.62 0.01
C LEU A 296 21.15 15.09 1.45
N LEU A 297 20.75 13.84 1.70
CA LEU A 297 20.86 13.23 3.02
C LEU A 297 22.30 12.89 3.41
N ALA A 298 23.14 12.53 2.43
CA ALA A 298 24.56 12.29 2.66
C ALA A 298 25.28 13.57 3.07
N ASP A 299 24.96 14.70 2.43
CA ASP A 299 25.51 16.02 2.77
C ASP A 299 25.08 16.48 4.18
N GLU A 300 23.79 16.40 4.50
CA GLU A 300 23.24 16.84 5.80
C GLU A 300 23.70 15.94 6.97
N PHE A 301 23.65 14.62 6.81
CA PHE A 301 23.82 13.68 7.93
C PHE A 301 25.13 12.91 7.91
N GLY A 302 25.95 13.06 6.87
CA GLY A 302 27.13 12.20 6.66
C GLY A 302 26.78 10.72 6.49
N ARG A 303 25.53 10.41 6.10
CA ARG A 303 24.98 9.05 5.98
C ARG A 303 24.22 8.92 4.67
N THR A 304 24.63 7.96 3.83
CA THR A 304 23.97 7.71 2.54
C THR A 304 22.94 6.60 2.68
N PRO A 305 21.63 6.91 2.58
CA PRO A 305 20.61 5.87 2.49
C PRO A 305 20.65 5.16 1.13
N VAL A 306 20.29 3.88 1.13
CA VAL A 306 20.43 3.01 -0.05
C VAL A 306 19.19 2.18 -0.36
N ARG A 307 18.28 1.98 0.58
CA ARG A 307 17.13 1.06 0.40
C ARG A 307 15.93 1.81 -0.18
N LEU A 308 15.29 1.25 -1.19
CA LEU A 308 13.99 1.73 -1.66
C LEU A 308 12.90 1.39 -0.63
N HIS A 309 11.78 2.10 -0.70
CA HIS A 309 10.56 1.72 0.00
C HIS A 309 9.82 0.65 -0.80
N THR A 310 9.05 -0.20 -0.14
CA THR A 310 8.18 -1.16 -0.82
C THR A 310 7.04 -0.43 -1.50
N HIS A 311 6.52 -0.98 -2.60
CA HIS A 311 5.21 -0.57 -3.11
C HIS A 311 4.14 -0.80 -2.03
N SER A 312 3.77 0.27 -1.33
CA SER A 312 2.84 0.28 -0.21
C SER A 312 2.29 1.67 0.05
N PRO A 313 1.15 1.80 0.73
CA PRO A 313 0.75 3.04 1.38
C PRO A 313 1.82 3.48 2.40
N GLN A 314 2.17 4.76 2.36
CA GLN A 314 3.29 5.34 3.09
C GLN A 314 2.82 6.16 4.29
N SER A 315 3.29 5.82 5.49
CA SER A 315 3.02 6.60 6.70
C SER A 315 3.87 7.88 6.68
N MET A 316 3.22 9.04 6.70
CA MET A 316 3.85 10.34 6.55
C MET A 316 3.41 11.36 7.59
N ASN A 317 4.27 12.36 7.82
CA ASN A 317 4.02 13.48 8.70
C ASN A 317 4.08 14.80 7.94
N ARG A 318 3.02 15.61 8.08
CA ARG A 318 2.89 16.90 7.39
C ARG A 318 3.99 17.88 7.81
N THR A 319 4.25 17.97 9.11
CA THR A 319 5.30 18.84 9.67
C THR A 319 6.70 18.42 9.19
N VAL A 320 6.96 17.12 9.05
CA VAL A 320 8.27 16.63 8.56
C VAL A 320 8.47 17.00 7.09
N LEU A 321 7.44 16.90 6.25
CA LEU A 321 7.51 17.35 4.86
C LEU A 321 7.71 18.87 4.75
N ALA A 322 7.01 19.66 5.57
CA ALA A 322 7.19 21.11 5.61
C ALA A 322 8.62 21.50 6.04
N GLU A 323 9.19 20.80 7.02
CA GLU A 323 10.59 20.97 7.44
C GLU A 323 11.57 20.62 6.30
N MET A 324 11.33 19.51 5.59
CA MET A 324 12.14 19.10 4.45
C MET A 324 12.09 20.12 3.32
N GLU A 325 10.91 20.66 3.01
CA GLU A 325 10.76 21.74 2.03
C GLU A 325 11.60 22.95 2.43
N GLY A 326 11.54 23.38 3.70
CA GLY A 326 12.34 24.51 4.18
C GLY A 326 13.85 24.26 4.11
N LYS A 327 14.31 23.05 4.44
CA LYS A 327 15.74 22.69 4.40
C LYS A 327 16.28 22.52 2.99
N TYR A 328 15.51 21.89 2.11
CA TYR A 328 15.92 21.54 0.75
C TYR A 328 15.17 22.39 -0.28
N ALA A 329 14.96 23.68 0.01
CA ALA A 329 14.10 24.57 -0.76
C ALA A 329 14.44 24.57 -2.25
N ASP A 330 15.72 24.69 -2.61
CA ASP A 330 16.15 24.67 -4.02
C ASP A 330 15.81 23.37 -4.74
N ALA A 331 15.87 22.23 -4.04
CA ALA A 331 15.52 20.93 -4.61
C ALA A 331 14.00 20.78 -4.76
N PHE A 332 13.24 21.21 -3.75
CA PHE A 332 11.76 21.22 -3.81
C PHE A 332 11.25 22.13 -4.92
N THR A 333 11.72 23.38 -5.00
CA THR A 333 11.31 24.34 -6.04
C THR A 333 11.68 23.86 -7.44
N ARG A 334 12.90 23.33 -7.63
CA ARG A 334 13.31 22.77 -8.92
C ARG A 334 12.40 21.63 -9.36
N THR A 335 12.16 20.65 -8.49
CA THR A 335 11.28 19.50 -8.80
C THR A 335 9.83 19.93 -9.03
N ARG A 336 9.32 20.85 -8.21
CA ARG A 336 7.94 21.36 -8.32
C ARG A 336 7.67 22.04 -9.65
N ALA A 337 8.66 22.76 -10.20
CA ALA A 337 8.52 23.49 -11.45
C ALA A 337 8.47 22.57 -12.69
N ASN A 338 8.75 21.27 -12.54
CA ASN A 338 8.80 20.34 -13.65
C ASN A 338 7.40 19.82 -14.03
N ARG A 339 7.05 19.91 -15.33
CA ARG A 339 5.78 19.41 -15.87
C ARG A 339 5.79 17.89 -16.05
N PHE A 340 6.94 17.32 -16.37
CA PHE A 340 7.19 15.88 -16.48
C PHE A 340 8.38 15.55 -15.58
N ARG A 341 8.53 14.28 -15.17
CA ARG A 341 9.68 13.89 -14.36
C ARG A 341 10.99 14.23 -15.07
N ASP A 342 11.94 14.75 -14.31
CA ASP A 342 13.26 15.13 -14.78
C ASP A 342 14.36 14.40 -13.99
N SER A 343 15.50 14.15 -14.64
CA SER A 343 16.64 13.48 -14.02
C SER A 343 17.24 14.23 -12.82
N THR A 344 16.93 15.52 -12.66
CA THR A 344 17.34 16.37 -11.54
C THR A 344 16.33 16.40 -10.39
N ASP A 345 15.21 15.68 -10.52
CA ASP A 345 14.16 15.63 -9.50
C ASP A 345 14.64 14.99 -8.20
N ILE A 346 13.95 15.30 -7.10
CA ILE A 346 13.97 14.49 -5.88
C ILE A 346 12.73 13.61 -5.80
N ALA A 347 12.91 12.36 -5.35
CA ALA A 347 11.79 11.49 -5.02
C ALA A 347 11.35 11.76 -3.58
N VAL A 348 10.35 12.62 -3.37
CA VAL A 348 9.92 13.08 -2.03
C VAL A 348 9.25 11.95 -1.25
N THR A 349 8.09 11.49 -1.71
CA THR A 349 7.38 10.36 -1.08
C THR A 349 8.05 9.04 -1.47
N GLY A 350 8.73 9.00 -2.61
CA GLY A 350 9.40 7.79 -3.10
C GLY A 350 10.77 7.45 -2.47
N PHE A 351 11.40 8.35 -1.72
CA PHE A 351 12.70 8.05 -1.10
C PHE A 351 13.08 9.00 0.04
N LEU A 352 13.08 10.32 -0.23
CA LEU A 352 13.65 11.34 0.63
C LEU A 352 13.00 11.34 2.01
N TYR A 353 11.67 11.34 2.05
CA TYR A 353 10.91 11.40 3.30
C TYR A 353 11.26 10.25 4.24
N HIS A 354 11.25 9.02 3.74
CA HIS A 354 11.46 7.82 4.56
C HIS A 354 12.81 7.85 5.27
N HIS A 355 13.86 8.21 4.53
CA HIS A 355 15.21 8.24 5.08
C HIS A 355 15.46 9.47 5.94
N TYR A 356 14.89 10.63 5.58
CA TYR A 356 14.94 11.82 6.43
C TYR A 356 14.27 11.58 7.78
N ALA A 357 13.05 11.01 7.78
CA ALA A 357 12.32 10.70 8.99
C ALA A 357 13.06 9.65 9.84
N PHE A 358 13.66 8.63 9.23
CA PHE A 358 14.48 7.65 9.93
C PHE A 358 15.73 8.28 10.58
N LEU A 359 16.50 9.07 9.81
CA LEU A 359 17.73 9.70 10.29
C LEU A 359 17.50 10.74 11.39
N THR A 360 16.28 11.28 11.47
CA THR A 360 15.86 12.24 12.50
C THR A 360 15.07 11.59 13.64
N GLY A 361 14.97 10.26 13.70
CA GLY A 361 14.33 9.53 14.80
C GLY A 361 12.79 9.60 14.81
N ARG A 362 12.17 9.96 13.69
CA ARG A 362 10.72 10.11 13.52
C ARG A 362 10.06 8.96 12.78
N ALA A 363 10.84 7.97 12.33
CA ALA A 363 10.32 6.78 11.70
C ALA A 363 11.21 5.54 11.93
N VAL A 364 10.61 4.35 11.90
CA VAL A 364 11.30 3.06 12.05
C VAL A 364 10.84 2.05 10.99
N PRO A 365 11.74 1.20 10.45
CA PRO A 365 11.42 0.27 9.36
C PRO A 365 10.83 -1.06 9.84
N ASP A 366 9.67 -1.00 10.49
CA ASP A 366 8.96 -2.15 11.06
C ASP A 366 7.50 -2.27 10.57
N GLY A 367 7.19 -1.68 9.40
CA GLY A 367 5.86 -1.74 8.81
C GLY A 367 5.47 -3.14 8.30
N GLY A 368 4.16 -3.38 8.20
CA GLY A 368 3.60 -4.66 7.75
C GLY A 368 3.93 -5.02 6.30
N THR A 369 3.89 -6.33 6.01
CA THR A 369 4.19 -6.90 4.68
C THR A 369 3.20 -6.44 3.61
N THR A 370 3.69 -6.11 2.42
CA THR A 370 2.87 -5.77 1.25
C THR A 370 3.19 -6.66 0.06
N LEU A 371 2.34 -6.61 -0.98
CA LEU A 371 2.52 -7.38 -2.20
C LEU A 371 2.44 -6.48 -3.42
N LEU A 372 3.49 -6.50 -4.24
CA LEU A 372 3.47 -5.91 -5.58
C LEU A 372 3.04 -6.96 -6.61
N ILE A 373 2.01 -6.65 -7.39
CA ILE A 373 1.57 -7.42 -8.54
C ILE A 373 1.78 -6.55 -9.78
N GLN A 374 2.57 -7.05 -10.71
CA GLN A 374 2.88 -6.42 -11.99
C GLN A 374 2.58 -7.38 -13.13
N GLN A 375 2.43 -6.84 -14.34
CA GLN A 375 2.32 -7.62 -15.56
C GLN A 375 3.58 -8.49 -15.74
N ASN A 376 3.45 -9.79 -15.42
CA ASN A 376 4.43 -10.85 -15.61
C ASN A 376 3.73 -12.22 -15.51
N HIS A 377 4.42 -13.31 -15.81
CA HIS A 377 3.82 -14.66 -15.80
C HIS A 377 3.19 -15.13 -14.47
N ARG A 378 3.29 -14.38 -13.37
CA ARG A 378 2.76 -14.74 -12.04
C ARG A 378 1.47 -14.03 -11.66
N TYR A 379 1.05 -12.95 -12.32
CA TYR A 379 -0.08 -12.13 -11.81
C TYR A 379 -1.36 -12.92 -11.63
N ALA A 380 -1.74 -13.74 -12.62
CA ALA A 380 -2.98 -14.51 -12.59
C ALA A 380 -3.01 -15.49 -11.40
N ARG A 381 -1.86 -16.10 -11.10
CA ARG A 381 -1.71 -16.97 -9.92
C ARG A 381 -1.85 -16.18 -8.62
N LEU A 382 -1.29 -14.97 -8.54
CA LEU A 382 -1.38 -14.13 -7.35
C LEU A 382 -2.81 -13.66 -7.10
N PHE A 383 -3.54 -13.23 -8.15
CA PHE A 383 -4.95 -12.90 -8.05
C PHE A 383 -5.79 -14.09 -7.57
N ALA A 384 -5.61 -15.26 -8.18
CA ALA A 384 -6.32 -16.48 -7.76
C ALA A 384 -6.01 -16.88 -6.32
N GLN A 385 -4.78 -16.69 -5.84
CA GLN A 385 -4.40 -16.95 -4.45
C GLN A 385 -5.10 -16.01 -3.46
N LEU A 386 -5.18 -14.72 -3.79
CA LEU A 386 -5.86 -13.73 -2.95
C LEU A 386 -7.38 -14.01 -2.88
N LEU A 387 -8.01 -14.29 -4.04
CA LEU A 387 -9.42 -14.64 -4.11
C LEU A 387 -9.73 -15.93 -3.33
N ALA A 388 -8.94 -17.00 -3.53
CA ALA A 388 -9.13 -18.26 -2.80
C ALA A 388 -8.97 -18.08 -1.28
N ALA A 389 -8.05 -17.23 -0.84
CA ALA A 389 -7.90 -16.90 0.57
C ALA A 389 -9.14 -16.16 1.11
N GLN A 390 -9.67 -15.19 0.34
CA GLN A 390 -10.89 -14.47 0.71
C GLN A 390 -12.11 -15.40 0.77
N ASP A 391 -12.30 -16.26 -0.23
CA ASP A 391 -13.41 -17.23 -0.32
C ASP A 391 -13.43 -18.22 0.86
N THR A 392 -12.25 -18.57 1.38
CA THR A 392 -12.11 -19.47 2.53
C THR A 392 -12.14 -18.74 3.88
N GLY A 393 -12.32 -17.41 3.88
CA GLY A 393 -12.30 -16.59 5.08
C GLY A 393 -10.91 -16.47 5.72
N GLN A 394 -9.84 -16.83 4.99
CA GLN A 394 -8.48 -16.69 5.46
C GLN A 394 -8.08 -15.21 5.46
N LEU A 395 -7.60 -14.72 6.60
CA LEU A 395 -7.06 -13.37 6.70
C LEU A 395 -5.84 -13.20 5.77
N SER A 396 -5.83 -12.11 5.01
CA SER A 396 -4.65 -11.76 4.21
C SER A 396 -3.46 -11.51 5.12
N LYS A 397 -2.32 -12.11 4.77
CA LYS A 397 -1.04 -11.81 5.40
C LYS A 397 -0.44 -10.47 4.96
N TYR A 398 -0.98 -9.90 3.88
CA TYR A 398 -0.54 -8.62 3.34
C TYR A 398 -1.39 -7.51 3.93
N LEU A 399 -0.74 -6.41 4.33
CA LEU A 399 -1.42 -5.18 4.70
C LEU A 399 -2.09 -4.58 3.45
N SER A 400 -1.33 -4.46 2.36
CA SER A 400 -1.81 -3.98 1.08
C SER A 400 -1.27 -4.78 -0.10
N VAL A 401 -1.99 -4.68 -1.22
CA VAL A 401 -1.58 -5.14 -2.55
C VAL A 401 -1.49 -3.91 -3.46
N CYS A 402 -0.45 -3.84 -4.28
CA CYS A 402 -0.27 -2.84 -5.32
C CYS A 402 -0.43 -3.52 -6.68
N VAL A 403 -1.40 -3.10 -7.49
CA VAL A 403 -1.64 -3.63 -8.85
C VAL A 403 -1.09 -2.62 -9.85
N ASN A 404 0.22 -2.65 -10.04
CA ASN A 404 0.95 -1.56 -10.68
C ASN A 404 1.19 -1.83 -12.17
N ASP A 405 0.89 -0.83 -12.99
CA ASP A 405 1.25 -0.81 -14.41
C ASP A 405 2.73 -0.51 -14.65
N GLY A 406 3.26 -1.01 -15.75
CA GLY A 406 4.60 -0.67 -16.18
C GLY A 406 5.02 -1.35 -17.47
N ARG A 407 5.97 -0.74 -18.18
CA ARG A 407 6.63 -1.29 -19.38
C ARG A 407 5.66 -1.80 -20.45
N GLY A 408 4.72 -0.97 -20.87
CA GLY A 408 3.76 -1.32 -21.93
C GLY A 408 2.59 -2.21 -21.47
N SER A 409 2.33 -2.34 -20.16
CA SER A 409 1.22 -3.15 -19.65
C SER A 409 -0.15 -2.71 -20.18
N HIS A 410 -0.34 -1.43 -20.45
CA HIS A 410 -1.55 -0.85 -21.06
C HIS A 410 -1.91 -1.43 -22.45
N ASP A 411 -0.94 -1.98 -23.18
CA ASP A 411 -1.20 -2.64 -24.46
C ASP A 411 -1.67 -4.10 -24.30
N ASN A 412 -1.66 -4.62 -23.06
CA ASN A 412 -2.04 -5.99 -22.76
C ASN A 412 -3.48 -6.06 -22.26
N ALA A 413 -4.40 -6.28 -23.20
CA ALA A 413 -5.84 -6.42 -22.90
C ALA A 413 -6.15 -7.56 -21.91
N ASP A 414 -5.35 -8.63 -21.86
CA ASP A 414 -5.55 -9.74 -20.91
C ASP A 414 -5.17 -9.33 -19.47
N TRP A 415 -4.07 -8.59 -19.31
CA TRP A 415 -3.68 -8.00 -18.02
C TRP A 415 -4.77 -7.09 -17.49
N ASP A 416 -5.25 -6.15 -18.30
CA ASP A 416 -6.27 -5.19 -17.88
C ASP A 416 -7.60 -5.88 -17.55
N ALA A 417 -8.02 -6.85 -18.36
CA ALA A 417 -9.24 -7.61 -18.11
C ALA A 417 -9.15 -8.42 -16.81
N GLN A 418 -8.02 -9.08 -16.56
CA GLN A 418 -7.84 -9.88 -15.35
C GLN A 418 -7.68 -9.02 -14.10
N ALA A 419 -6.93 -7.91 -14.18
CA ALA A 419 -6.80 -6.95 -13.08
C ALA A 419 -8.17 -6.37 -12.70
N ARG A 420 -8.96 -5.92 -13.69
CA ARG A 420 -10.32 -5.42 -13.45
C ARG A 420 -11.23 -6.51 -12.86
N SER A 421 -11.20 -7.72 -13.40
CA SER A 421 -11.99 -8.84 -12.88
C SER A 421 -11.62 -9.19 -11.44
N PHE A 422 -10.32 -9.14 -11.10
CA PHE A 422 -9.83 -9.35 -9.75
C PHE A 422 -10.37 -8.26 -8.81
N LEU A 423 -10.23 -6.98 -9.15
CA LEU A 423 -10.71 -5.87 -8.31
C LEU A 423 -12.22 -5.92 -8.10
N GLN A 424 -13.00 -6.22 -9.16
CA GLN A 424 -14.45 -6.38 -9.07
C GLN A 424 -14.87 -7.53 -8.15
N SER A 425 -14.11 -8.63 -8.15
CA SER A 425 -14.42 -9.80 -7.31
C SER A 425 -13.96 -9.58 -5.86
N TYR A 426 -12.75 -9.04 -5.68
CA TYR A 426 -12.14 -8.87 -4.36
C TYR A 426 -12.79 -7.74 -3.56
N PHE A 427 -13.22 -6.67 -4.24
CA PHE A 427 -13.87 -5.48 -3.67
C PHE A 427 -15.28 -5.30 -4.26
N ALA A 428 -16.09 -6.37 -4.20
CA ALA A 428 -17.41 -6.41 -4.83
C ALA A 428 -18.41 -5.40 -4.24
N GLU A 429 -18.37 -5.21 -2.92
CA GLU A 429 -19.29 -4.34 -2.21
C GLU A 429 -19.04 -2.88 -2.54
N LYS A 430 -20.12 -2.17 -2.85
CA LYS A 430 -20.11 -0.73 -3.12
C LYS A 430 -19.81 0.03 -1.82
N SER A 431 -18.99 1.07 -1.92
CA SER A 431 -18.68 1.93 -0.79
C SER A 431 -19.71 3.03 -0.55
N SER A 432 -19.73 3.63 0.65
CA SER A 432 -20.52 4.83 0.94
C SER A 432 -20.08 6.06 0.15
N PHE A 433 -18.90 6.01 -0.46
CA PHE A 433 -18.34 7.08 -1.30
C PHE A 433 -18.90 7.06 -2.73
N GLU A 434 -19.71 6.07 -3.09
CA GLU A 434 -20.25 5.92 -4.43
C GLU A 434 -21.74 6.31 -4.47
N ARG A 435 -22.14 7.14 -5.45
CA ARG A 435 -23.52 7.66 -5.64
C ARG A 435 -24.56 6.60 -5.93
#